data_AF-A0A7K2YH65-F1
#
_entry.id   AF-A0A7K2YH65-F1
#
_cell.length_a   1.000
_cell.length_b   1.000
_cell.length_c   1.000
_cell.angle_alpha   90.00
_cell.angle_beta   90.00
_cell.angle_gamma   90.00
#
_symmetry.space_group_name_H-M   'P 1'
#
loop_
_entity.id
_entity.type
_entity.pdbx_description
1 polymer ?
#
loop_
_entity_poly.entity_id
_entity_poly.type
_entity_poly.pdbx_seq_one_letter_code
_entity_poly.pdbx_strand_id
1 'polypeptide(L)'
;MLPSAGSCAICDRQLFPVPMWVGMVPPLWNVLATWKSAPSFFSGELHFSCLRTWPHRRNLRAELIDVLTTESHSIAITVPDIDDPYIVHRRSFGFEHMMHDGQTCQIFGAAHTRALLVIENDGPWFFLSDSQRTAVENGDEWQSEPVVEEVFLREPIAGDISGMNFGQVVDAAGVGDFYGGPDGWRSIDYEFLAFDVEKRILTYSVATGTGLPQEAAHIIGEWKS
;
A
#
# COMPACT_ATOMS: atom_id res chain seq x y z
N MET A 1 -5.93 20.49 0.51
CA MET A 1 -5.56 20.17 -0.87
C MET A 1 -5.67 18.65 -0.99
N LEU A 2 -6.55 18.13 -1.84
CA LEU A 2 -6.58 16.69 -2.11
C LEU A 2 -5.31 16.35 -2.90
N PRO A 3 -4.65 15.20 -2.66
CA PRO A 3 -3.51 14.79 -3.49
C PRO A 3 -3.94 14.75 -4.96
N SER A 4 -3.05 15.17 -5.86
CA SER A 4 -3.28 14.92 -7.29
C SER A 4 -3.37 13.40 -7.54
N ALA A 5 -4.21 12.98 -8.48
CA ALA A 5 -4.21 11.57 -8.91
C ALA A 5 -2.78 11.17 -9.35
N GLY A 6 -2.31 10.00 -8.92
CA GLY A 6 -0.94 9.54 -9.18
C GLY A 6 0.12 10.24 -8.31
N SER A 7 -0.24 10.70 -7.11
CA SER A 7 0.72 11.31 -6.18
C SER A 7 0.56 10.81 -4.75
N CYS A 8 1.70 10.68 -4.07
CA CYS A 8 1.74 10.26 -2.68
C CYS A 8 1.10 11.32 -1.76
N ALA A 9 0.12 10.93 -0.95
CA ALA A 9 -0.59 11.84 -0.05
C ALA A 9 0.27 12.37 1.12
N ILE A 10 1.51 11.89 1.27
CA ILE A 10 2.47 12.36 2.29
C ILE A 10 3.45 13.38 1.72
N CYS A 11 4.09 13.09 0.57
CA CYS A 11 5.14 13.92 0.01
C CYS A 11 4.74 14.72 -1.24
N ASP A 12 3.52 14.50 -1.76
CA ASP A 12 3.01 15.08 -3.01
C ASP A 12 3.91 14.83 -4.23
N ARG A 13 4.74 13.78 -4.21
CA ARG A 13 5.57 13.38 -5.36
C ARG A 13 4.83 12.33 -6.21
N GLN A 14 5.20 12.26 -7.48
CA GLN A 14 4.69 11.26 -8.44
C GLN A 14 4.77 9.86 -7.84
N LEU A 15 3.72 9.09 -8.03
CA LEU A 15 3.64 7.71 -7.58
C LEU A 15 3.44 6.81 -8.81
N PHE A 16 4.23 5.74 -8.87
CA PHE A 16 4.05 4.62 -9.78
C PHE A 16 3.47 3.45 -8.98
N PRO A 17 2.25 2.99 -9.29
CA PRO A 17 1.70 1.76 -8.75
C PRO A 17 2.66 0.60 -8.96
N VAL A 18 3.21 0.08 -7.86
CA VAL A 18 4.07 -1.10 -7.83
C VAL A 18 3.70 -1.91 -6.59
N PRO A 19 3.26 -3.17 -6.75
CA PRO A 19 2.94 -4.04 -5.61
C PRO A 19 4.06 -4.02 -4.56
N MET A 20 3.70 -4.07 -3.28
CA MET A 20 4.64 -4.07 -2.15
C MET A 20 5.49 -2.80 -1.92
N TRP A 21 5.49 -1.82 -2.83
CA TRP A 21 6.23 -0.55 -2.67
C TRP A 21 5.32 0.63 -2.37
N VAL A 22 4.08 0.54 -2.80
CA VAL A 22 3.06 1.56 -2.59
C VAL A 22 1.77 0.93 -2.05
N GLY A 23 0.94 1.75 -1.42
CA GLY A 23 -0.39 1.36 -1.01
C GLY A 23 -1.39 2.48 -1.23
N MET A 24 -2.67 2.12 -1.29
CA MET A 24 -3.76 3.06 -1.40
C MET A 24 -4.68 2.89 -0.19
N VAL A 25 -5.00 3.99 0.49
CA VAL A 25 -6.11 4.05 1.45
C VAL A 25 -7.34 4.56 0.71
N PRO A 26 -8.30 3.70 0.33
CA PRO A 26 -9.51 4.12 -0.34
C PRO A 26 -10.38 4.96 0.60
N PRO A 27 -11.10 5.98 0.09
CA PRO A 27 -11.99 6.80 0.92
C PRO A 27 -13.03 5.99 1.70
N LEU A 28 -13.51 4.87 1.12
CA LEU A 28 -14.51 4.00 1.75
C LEU A 28 -14.04 3.31 3.03
N TRP A 29 -12.72 3.26 3.28
CA TRP A 29 -12.17 2.70 4.52
C TRP A 29 -12.47 3.59 5.72
N ASN A 30 -12.82 4.87 5.52
CA ASN A 30 -13.15 5.81 6.60
C ASN A 30 -12.06 5.86 7.69
N VAL A 31 -10.79 5.84 7.30
CA VAL A 31 -9.63 5.95 8.20
C VAL A 31 -9.61 7.34 8.82
N LEU A 32 -9.78 7.46 10.14
CA LEU A 32 -9.87 8.76 10.80
C LEU A 32 -8.47 9.39 10.89
N ALA A 33 -8.32 10.64 10.50
CA ALA A 33 -7.06 11.36 10.60
C ALA A 33 -6.84 11.92 12.01
N THR A 34 -6.63 11.04 13.00
CA THR A 34 -6.53 11.37 14.43
C THR A 34 -5.38 12.31 14.80
N TRP A 35 -4.45 12.56 13.87
CA TRP A 35 -3.36 13.53 14.02
C TRP A 35 -3.73 14.96 13.60
N LYS A 36 -4.93 15.19 13.06
CA LYS A 36 -5.42 16.53 12.71
C LYS A 36 -6.30 17.08 13.83
N SER A 37 -6.29 18.40 13.98
CA SER A 37 -7.11 19.11 14.97
C SER A 37 -8.60 19.11 14.64
N ALA A 38 -8.94 19.07 13.35
CA ALA A 38 -10.32 18.97 12.88
C ALA A 38 -10.60 17.53 12.41
N PRO A 39 -11.78 16.96 12.75
CA PRO A 39 -12.17 15.65 12.26
C PRO A 39 -12.14 15.59 10.74
N SER A 40 -11.40 14.62 10.21
CA SER A 40 -11.33 14.37 8.77
C SER A 40 -10.87 12.94 8.53
N PHE A 41 -11.13 12.43 7.32
CA PHE A 41 -10.68 11.10 6.92
C PHE A 41 -9.42 11.19 6.06
N PHE A 42 -8.54 10.20 6.23
CA PHE A 42 -7.37 10.03 5.41
C PHE A 42 -7.67 9.08 4.24
N SER A 43 -7.27 9.48 3.05
CA SER A 43 -7.35 8.66 1.85
C SER A 43 -6.30 9.10 0.84
N GLY A 44 -5.83 8.17 0.02
CA GLY A 44 -4.89 8.44 -1.06
C GLY A 44 -3.81 7.38 -1.19
N GLU A 45 -3.01 7.54 -2.24
CA GLU A 45 -1.88 6.68 -2.54
C GLU A 45 -0.67 7.08 -1.68
N LEU A 46 0.19 6.12 -1.37
CA LEU A 46 1.35 6.30 -0.50
C LEU A 46 2.54 5.53 -1.03
N HIS A 47 3.71 6.17 -1.04
CA HIS A 47 4.96 5.40 -0.99
C HIS A 47 5.10 4.79 0.40
N PHE A 48 5.36 3.49 0.51
CA PHE A 48 5.59 2.86 1.80
C PHE A 48 6.86 3.38 2.48
N SER A 49 7.88 3.79 1.72
CA SER A 49 9.06 4.50 2.24
C SER A 49 8.70 5.85 2.90
N CYS A 50 7.76 6.62 2.34
CA CYS A 50 7.24 7.82 3.01
C CYS A 50 6.49 7.46 4.29
N LEU A 51 5.65 6.41 4.26
CA LEU A 51 4.89 5.99 5.42
C LEU A 51 5.80 5.59 6.60
N ARG A 52 6.85 4.82 6.36
CA ARG A 52 7.82 4.39 7.39
C ARG A 52 8.50 5.55 8.11
N THR A 53 8.68 6.69 7.43
CA THR A 53 9.36 7.87 7.99
C THR A 53 8.39 8.95 8.48
N TRP A 54 7.09 8.79 8.22
CA TRP A 54 6.11 9.82 8.53
C TRP A 54 5.89 9.99 10.04
N PRO A 55 5.85 11.22 10.59
CA PRO A 55 5.62 11.44 12.02
C PRO A 55 4.31 10.85 12.54
N HIS A 56 3.27 10.78 11.69
CA HIS A 56 1.94 10.29 12.07
C HIS A 56 1.72 8.81 11.75
N ARG A 57 2.77 8.07 11.34
CA ARG A 57 2.65 6.65 10.94
C ARG A 57 1.99 5.77 12.00
N ARG A 58 2.26 6.01 13.28
CA ARG A 58 1.65 5.24 14.38
C ARG A 58 0.15 5.49 14.50
N ASN A 59 -0.28 6.74 14.34
CA ASN A 59 -1.69 7.09 14.34
C ASN A 59 -2.42 6.47 13.15
N LEU A 60 -1.84 6.57 11.95
CA LEU A 60 -2.42 5.94 10.76
C LEU A 60 -2.48 4.42 10.91
N ARG A 61 -1.41 3.78 11.39
CA ARG A 61 -1.35 2.34 11.63
C ARG A 61 -2.44 1.88 12.60
N ALA A 62 -2.63 2.59 13.71
CA ALA A 62 -3.67 2.25 14.69
C ALA A 62 -5.07 2.28 14.05
N GLU A 63 -5.37 3.29 13.24
CA GLU A 63 -6.64 3.40 12.52
C GLU A 63 -6.77 2.35 11.40
N LEU A 64 -5.69 2.01 10.71
CA LEU A 64 -5.71 0.93 9.71
C LEU A 64 -5.99 -0.42 10.35
N ILE A 65 -5.39 -0.72 11.51
CA ILE A 65 -5.72 -1.93 12.27
C ILE A 65 -7.20 -1.94 12.61
N ASP A 66 -7.70 -0.89 13.27
CA ASP A 66 -9.10 -0.84 13.67
C ASP A 66 -10.06 -1.00 12.46
N VAL A 67 -9.78 -0.33 11.35
CA VAL A 67 -10.61 -0.44 10.15
C VAL A 67 -10.55 -1.84 9.52
N LEU A 68 -9.36 -2.43 9.41
CA LEU A 68 -9.16 -3.66 8.64
C LEU A 68 -9.45 -4.93 9.45
N THR A 69 -9.31 -4.88 10.78
CA THR A 69 -9.33 -6.07 11.65
C THR A 69 -10.49 -6.10 12.64
N THR A 70 -11.25 -5.02 12.80
CA THR A 70 -12.41 -5.02 13.71
C THR A 70 -13.68 -5.43 12.96
N GLU A 71 -14.58 -6.13 13.66
CA GLU A 71 -15.95 -6.35 13.18
C GLU A 71 -16.64 -5.04 12.78
N SER A 72 -17.70 -5.14 11.98
CA SER A 72 -18.44 -3.95 11.55
C SER A 72 -18.98 -3.18 12.76
N HIS A 73 -18.61 -1.91 12.87
CA HIS A 73 -18.93 -1.09 14.03
C HIS A 73 -19.21 0.35 13.61
N SER A 74 -19.74 1.14 14.56
CA SER A 74 -19.99 2.56 14.35
C SER A 74 -19.09 3.37 15.25
N ILE A 75 -18.50 4.44 14.71
CA ILE A 75 -17.76 5.42 15.49
C ILE A 75 -18.55 6.73 15.56
N ALA A 76 -18.47 7.39 16.72
CA ALA A 76 -19.05 8.71 16.93
C ALA A 76 -17.95 9.77 16.80
N ILE A 77 -18.17 10.77 15.95
CA ILE A 77 -17.24 11.86 15.69
C ILE A 77 -17.86 13.16 16.18
N THR A 78 -17.20 13.81 17.14
CA THR A 78 -17.56 15.16 17.56
C THR A 78 -17.00 16.17 16.56
N VAL A 79 -17.88 16.95 15.95
CA VAL A 79 -17.51 18.03 15.02
C VAL A 79 -17.69 19.36 15.74
N PRO A 80 -16.73 20.31 15.65
CA PRO A 80 -16.93 21.66 16.16
C PRO A 80 -18.22 22.26 15.59
N ASP A 81 -18.99 22.94 16.44
CA ASP A 81 -20.24 23.63 16.06
C ASP A 81 -21.43 22.72 15.68
N ILE A 82 -21.35 21.41 15.97
CA ILE A 82 -22.47 20.47 15.87
C ILE A 82 -22.73 19.84 17.24
N ASP A 83 -23.95 20.02 17.77
CA ASP A 83 -24.33 19.53 19.11
C ASP A 83 -24.40 17.99 19.18
N ASP A 84 -24.82 17.34 18.09
CA ASP A 84 -24.93 15.88 18.00
C ASP A 84 -23.70 15.25 17.32
N PRO A 85 -23.21 14.10 17.82
CA PRO A 85 -22.09 13.41 17.19
C PRO A 85 -22.48 12.87 15.81
N TYR A 86 -21.58 13.04 14.84
CA TYR A 86 -21.72 12.43 13.52
C TYR A 86 -21.34 10.95 13.61
N ILE A 87 -22.26 10.06 13.20
CA ILE A 87 -22.04 8.60 13.26
C ILE A 87 -21.53 8.10 11.92
N VAL A 88 -20.41 7.38 11.95
CA VAL A 88 -19.80 6.75 10.77
C VAL A 88 -19.81 5.25 10.95
N HIS A 89 -20.37 4.54 9.98
CA HIS A 89 -20.41 3.09 9.95
C HIS A 89 -19.18 2.55 9.22
N ARG A 90 -18.35 1.78 9.91
CA ARG A 90 -17.20 1.04 9.37
C ARG A 90 -17.62 -0.40 9.10
N ARG A 91 -17.31 -0.89 7.91
CA ARG A 91 -17.54 -2.30 7.54
C ARG A 91 -16.30 -3.11 7.84
N SER A 92 -16.49 -4.33 8.34
CA SER A 92 -15.39 -5.29 8.48
C SER A 92 -14.81 -5.65 7.12
N PHE A 93 -13.48 -5.83 7.09
CA PHE A 93 -12.74 -6.40 5.96
C PHE A 93 -12.47 -7.90 6.14
N GLY A 94 -12.95 -8.48 7.23
CA GLY A 94 -12.88 -9.91 7.52
C GLY A 94 -11.54 -10.40 8.07
N PHE A 95 -10.55 -9.53 8.35
CA PHE A 95 -9.25 -9.90 8.91
C PHE A 95 -9.24 -9.85 10.45
N GLU A 96 -10.19 -10.54 11.08
CA GLU A 96 -10.50 -10.38 12.50
C GLU A 96 -9.63 -11.26 13.42
N HIS A 97 -8.90 -12.23 12.86
CA HIS A 97 -8.15 -13.20 13.64
C HIS A 97 -6.66 -12.86 13.68
N MET A 98 -6.17 -12.30 14.78
CA MET A 98 -4.73 -12.10 14.97
C MET A 98 -4.03 -13.46 15.07
N MET A 99 -3.15 -13.74 14.12
CA MET A 99 -2.37 -14.98 14.03
C MET A 99 -0.96 -14.83 14.59
N HIS A 100 -0.38 -13.63 14.49
CA HIS A 100 0.95 -13.31 15.01
C HIS A 100 1.04 -11.84 15.44
N ASP A 101 1.70 -11.59 16.57
CA ASP A 101 2.03 -10.25 17.07
C ASP A 101 3.54 -10.17 17.31
N GLY A 102 4.23 -9.57 16.36
CA GLY A 102 5.67 -9.66 16.19
C GLY A 102 6.46 -8.39 16.47
N GLN A 103 7.78 -8.49 16.36
CA GLN A 103 8.67 -7.34 16.56
C GLN A 103 8.62 -6.35 15.40
N THR A 104 8.43 -6.85 14.18
CA THR A 104 8.44 -6.05 12.95
C THR A 104 7.05 -5.94 12.31
N CYS A 105 6.14 -6.86 12.60
CA CYS A 105 4.80 -6.88 12.00
C CYS A 105 3.76 -7.64 12.84
N GLN A 106 2.49 -7.40 12.51
CA GLN A 106 1.35 -8.22 12.94
C GLN A 106 0.76 -8.94 11.73
N ILE A 107 0.24 -10.15 11.93
CA ILE A 107 -0.40 -10.96 10.89
C ILE A 107 -1.82 -11.29 11.33
N PHE A 108 -2.78 -11.01 10.46
CA PHE A 108 -4.20 -11.29 10.66
C PHE A 108 -4.70 -12.22 9.57
N GLY A 109 -5.51 -13.22 9.96
CA GLY A 109 -6.16 -14.15 9.06
C GLY A 109 -7.58 -13.70 8.73
N ALA A 110 -7.99 -13.93 7.48
CA ALA A 110 -9.37 -13.74 7.07
C ALA A 110 -10.31 -14.79 7.69
N ALA A 111 -11.53 -14.40 8.05
CA ALA A 111 -12.52 -15.28 8.69
C ALA A 111 -13.07 -16.39 7.77
N HIS A 112 -13.08 -16.16 6.45
CA HIS A 112 -13.74 -17.03 5.47
C HIS A 112 -12.85 -17.48 4.32
N THR A 113 -11.59 -17.05 4.29
CA THR A 113 -10.62 -17.41 3.25
C THR A 113 -9.27 -17.68 3.90
N ARG A 114 -8.31 -18.21 3.13
CA ARG A 114 -6.92 -18.37 3.58
C ARG A 114 -6.10 -17.09 3.47
N ALA A 115 -6.71 -15.97 3.07
CA ALA A 115 -6.02 -14.70 2.89
C ALA A 115 -5.45 -14.17 4.21
N LEU A 116 -4.32 -13.47 4.12
CA LEU A 116 -3.65 -12.84 5.25
C LEU A 116 -3.54 -11.33 5.03
N LEU A 117 -3.54 -10.61 6.14
CA LEU A 117 -3.17 -9.20 6.21
C LEU A 117 -1.92 -9.11 7.08
N VAL A 118 -0.82 -8.61 6.51
CA VAL A 118 0.41 -8.32 7.24
C VAL A 118 0.52 -6.81 7.40
N ILE A 119 0.69 -6.32 8.63
CA ILE A 119 0.86 -4.90 8.93
C ILE A 119 2.21 -4.70 9.62
N GLU A 120 3.12 -3.98 8.97
CA GLU A 120 4.39 -3.58 9.57
C GLU A 120 4.18 -2.65 10.78
N ASN A 121 5.05 -2.77 11.78
CA ASN A 121 5.07 -1.87 12.92
C ASN A 121 5.43 -0.42 12.52
N ASP A 122 6.11 -0.24 11.40
CA ASP A 122 6.41 1.06 10.80
C ASP A 122 5.35 1.56 9.80
N GLY A 123 4.25 0.84 9.61
CA GLY A 123 3.05 1.35 8.95
C GLY A 123 2.59 0.64 7.68
N PRO A 124 3.46 0.20 6.74
CA PRO A 124 3.03 -0.50 5.54
C PRO A 124 2.16 -1.73 5.82
N TRP A 125 1.29 -2.05 4.87
CA TRP A 125 0.40 -3.20 4.98
C TRP A 125 0.35 -3.97 3.65
N PHE A 126 0.11 -5.27 3.75
CA PHE A 126 0.12 -6.19 2.61
C PHE A 126 -1.04 -7.18 2.75
N PHE A 127 -1.82 -7.32 1.69
CA PHE A 127 -2.82 -8.38 1.58
C PHE A 127 -2.20 -9.53 0.80
N LEU A 128 -2.22 -10.73 1.38
CA LEU A 128 -1.80 -11.95 0.72
C LEU A 128 -3.03 -12.77 0.35
N SER A 129 -3.16 -13.09 -0.93
CA SER A 129 -4.14 -14.07 -1.41
C SER A 129 -3.75 -15.49 -0.98
N ASP A 130 -4.65 -16.45 -1.22
CA ASP A 130 -4.37 -17.87 -0.95
C ASP A 130 -3.18 -18.41 -1.77
N SER A 131 -3.04 -18.00 -3.04
CA SER A 131 -1.91 -18.40 -3.89
C SER A 131 -0.59 -17.84 -3.37
N GLN A 132 -0.60 -16.58 -2.94
CA GLN A 132 0.58 -15.89 -2.38
C GLN A 132 0.99 -16.51 -1.05
N ARG A 133 0.02 -16.77 -0.16
CA ARG A 133 0.26 -17.51 1.08
C ARG A 133 0.86 -18.89 0.82
N THR A 134 0.29 -19.67 -0.11
CA THR A 134 0.77 -21.02 -0.44
C THR A 134 2.22 -21.00 -0.92
N ALA A 135 2.59 -20.02 -1.75
CA ALA A 135 3.96 -19.89 -2.22
C ALA A 135 4.93 -19.59 -1.06
N VAL A 136 4.56 -18.68 -0.14
CA VAL A 136 5.36 -18.39 1.06
C VAL A 136 5.46 -19.61 1.97
N GLU A 137 4.35 -20.34 2.18
CA GLU A 137 4.32 -21.57 2.95
C GLU A 137 5.28 -22.61 2.38
N ASN A 138 5.40 -22.75 1.06
CA ASN A 138 6.32 -23.71 0.44
C ASN A 138 7.80 -23.29 0.50
N GLY A 139 8.07 -22.03 0.82
CA GLY A 139 9.41 -21.44 0.71
C GLY A 139 9.80 -21.11 -0.73
N ASP A 140 8.81 -21.01 -1.63
CA ASP A 140 9.02 -20.57 -3.00
C ASP A 140 9.30 -19.07 -3.03
N GLU A 141 10.14 -18.63 -3.96
CA GLU A 141 10.30 -17.21 -4.25
C GLU A 141 9.00 -16.72 -4.91
N TRP A 142 8.12 -16.14 -4.10
CA TRP A 142 6.85 -15.62 -4.60
C TRP A 142 7.07 -14.30 -5.34
N GLN A 143 6.57 -14.25 -6.58
CA GLN A 143 6.41 -13.04 -7.37
C GLN A 143 4.93 -12.69 -7.45
N SER A 144 4.56 -11.43 -7.21
CA SER A 144 3.19 -10.99 -7.42
C SER A 144 2.73 -11.30 -8.84
N GLU A 145 1.44 -11.58 -9.01
CA GLU A 145 0.89 -11.64 -10.36
C GLU A 145 1.14 -10.29 -11.06
N PRO A 146 1.56 -10.28 -12.34
CA PRO A 146 1.71 -9.05 -13.09
C PRO A 146 0.39 -8.30 -13.14
N VAL A 147 0.42 -7.03 -12.76
CA VAL A 147 -0.71 -6.11 -12.85
C VAL A 147 -0.45 -5.07 -13.91
N VAL A 148 -1.46 -4.77 -14.72
CA VAL A 148 -1.41 -3.68 -15.68
C VAL A 148 -1.83 -2.41 -14.98
N GLU A 149 -0.95 -1.42 -15.00
CA GLU A 149 -1.12 -0.14 -14.34
C GLU A 149 -1.08 0.99 -15.36
N GLU A 150 -1.84 2.04 -15.07
CA GLU A 150 -1.85 3.28 -15.84
C GLU A 150 -1.48 4.44 -14.92
N VAL A 151 -0.47 5.21 -15.32
CA VAL A 151 -0.02 6.37 -14.56
C VAL A 151 0.03 7.60 -15.42
N PHE A 152 -0.52 8.70 -14.91
CA PHE A 152 -0.36 10.02 -15.49
C PHE A 152 0.99 10.61 -15.06
N LEU A 153 1.84 10.96 -16.02
CA LEU A 153 3.12 11.61 -15.77
C LEU A 153 2.92 13.12 -15.57
N ARG A 154 3.24 13.61 -14.37
CA ARG A 154 3.18 15.04 -14.03
C ARG A 154 4.12 15.88 -14.88
N GLU A 155 5.31 15.36 -15.15
CA GLU A 155 6.34 15.98 -15.98
C GLU A 155 6.67 15.08 -17.18
N PRO A 156 7.01 15.65 -18.34
CA PRO A 156 7.50 14.87 -19.47
C PRO A 156 8.79 14.12 -19.13
N ILE A 157 8.86 12.84 -19.48
CA ILE A 157 10.10 12.06 -19.42
C ILE A 157 10.89 12.30 -20.71
N ALA A 158 12.18 12.66 -20.58
CA ALA A 158 13.05 12.86 -21.73
C ALA A 158 13.55 11.52 -22.28
N GLY A 159 13.50 11.35 -23.60
CA GLY A 159 13.96 10.14 -24.28
C GLY A 159 12.84 9.18 -24.67
N ASP A 160 13.22 8.02 -25.19
CA ASP A 160 12.28 6.97 -25.58
C ASP A 160 11.93 6.10 -24.37
N ILE A 161 10.75 6.34 -23.80
CA ILE A 161 10.25 5.61 -22.63
C ILE A 161 10.04 4.11 -22.90
N SER A 162 9.82 3.72 -24.16
CA SER A 162 9.57 2.32 -24.53
C SER A 162 10.81 1.42 -24.34
N GLY A 163 12.01 2.02 -24.36
CA GLY A 163 13.28 1.34 -24.11
C GLY A 163 13.79 1.44 -22.68
N MET A 164 13.03 2.07 -21.77
CA MET A 164 13.46 2.25 -20.38
C MET A 164 13.06 1.05 -19.52
N ASN A 165 13.97 0.63 -18.63
CA ASN A 165 13.59 -0.21 -17.50
C ASN A 165 12.92 0.61 -16.39
N PHE A 166 12.33 -0.06 -15.40
CA PHE A 166 11.63 0.61 -14.30
C PHE A 166 12.48 1.69 -13.62
N GLY A 167 13.73 1.36 -13.26
CA GLY A 167 14.67 2.29 -12.62
C GLY A 167 14.88 3.57 -13.41
N GLN A 168 15.07 3.45 -14.72
CA GLN A 168 15.21 4.60 -15.62
C GLN A 168 13.95 5.46 -15.67
N VAL A 169 12.75 4.84 -15.66
CA VAL A 169 11.47 5.57 -15.64
C VAL A 169 11.32 6.36 -14.34
N VAL A 170 11.54 5.72 -13.18
CA VAL A 170 11.36 6.39 -11.88
C VAL A 170 12.45 7.43 -11.60
N ASP A 171 13.68 7.22 -12.08
CA ASP A 171 14.75 8.22 -12.01
C ASP A 171 14.46 9.43 -12.89
N ALA A 172 13.95 9.22 -14.11
CA ALA A 172 13.54 10.32 -14.97
C ALA A 172 12.37 11.12 -14.37
N ALA A 173 11.48 10.46 -13.64
CA ALA A 173 10.43 11.10 -12.85
C ALA A 173 10.93 11.67 -11.50
N GLY A 174 12.21 11.45 -11.16
CA GLY A 174 12.88 11.92 -9.95
C GLY A 174 12.50 11.19 -8.67
N VAL A 175 11.77 10.08 -8.74
CA VAL A 175 11.16 9.37 -7.59
C VAL A 175 11.80 8.00 -7.32
N GLY A 176 12.94 7.69 -7.94
CA GLY A 176 13.64 6.42 -7.78
C GLY A 176 14.06 6.10 -6.34
N ASP A 177 14.23 7.12 -5.49
CA ASP A 177 14.55 6.99 -4.06
C ASP A 177 13.45 6.29 -3.25
N PHE A 178 12.20 6.35 -3.70
CA PHE A 178 11.09 5.68 -3.01
C PHE A 178 10.99 4.18 -3.30
N TYR A 179 11.70 3.70 -4.31
CA TYR A 179 11.67 2.31 -4.80
C TYR A 179 12.98 1.55 -4.51
N GLY A 180 13.65 1.91 -3.41
CA GLY A 180 14.80 1.15 -2.89
C GLY A 180 16.09 1.29 -3.70
N GLY A 181 16.14 2.22 -4.65
CA GLY A 181 17.29 2.43 -5.53
C GLY A 181 17.61 1.20 -6.39
N PRO A 182 18.85 1.07 -6.90
CA PRO A 182 19.22 0.05 -7.87
C PRO A 182 18.92 -1.39 -7.45
N ASP A 183 19.01 -1.72 -6.16
CA ASP A 183 18.70 -3.07 -5.66
C ASP A 183 17.20 -3.31 -5.58
N GLY A 184 16.42 -2.30 -5.20
CA GLY A 184 14.96 -2.35 -5.22
C GLY A 184 14.39 -2.44 -6.64
N TRP A 185 14.97 -1.73 -7.60
CA TRP A 185 14.51 -1.77 -8.99
C TRP A 185 14.71 -3.13 -9.65
N ARG A 186 15.73 -3.89 -9.24
CA ARG A 186 16.00 -5.24 -9.77
C ARG A 186 14.99 -6.27 -9.34
N SER A 187 14.26 -6.05 -8.25
CA SER A 187 13.19 -6.95 -7.80
C SER A 187 11.83 -6.62 -8.41
N ILE A 188 11.78 -5.61 -9.30
CA ILE A 188 10.58 -5.16 -10.00
C ILE A 188 10.69 -5.64 -11.45
N ASP A 189 9.82 -6.57 -11.82
CA ASP A 189 9.61 -6.99 -13.20
C ASP A 189 8.67 -5.99 -13.85
N TYR A 190 9.17 -5.29 -14.87
CA TYR A 190 8.48 -4.18 -15.52
C TYR A 190 8.49 -4.38 -17.02
N GLU A 191 7.31 -4.25 -17.63
CA GLU A 191 7.12 -4.28 -19.07
C GLU A 191 6.39 -3.02 -19.51
N PHE A 192 7.01 -2.27 -20.43
CA PHE A 192 6.34 -1.18 -21.11
C PHE A 192 5.24 -1.74 -22.03
N LEU A 193 4.03 -1.17 -21.95
CA LEU A 193 2.92 -1.58 -22.82
C LEU A 193 2.53 -0.47 -23.81
N ALA A 194 2.33 0.75 -23.32
CA ALA A 194 1.94 1.88 -24.16
C ALA A 194 2.27 3.23 -23.52
N PHE A 195 2.37 4.27 -24.36
CA PHE A 195 2.44 5.66 -23.91
C PHE A 195 1.57 6.56 -24.78
N ASP A 196 0.59 7.21 -24.17
CA ASP A 196 -0.19 8.28 -24.79
C ASP A 196 0.53 9.62 -24.54
N VAL A 197 1.20 10.13 -25.57
CA VAL A 197 2.01 11.36 -25.48
C VAL A 197 1.15 12.59 -25.15
N GLU A 198 -0.05 12.70 -25.72
CA GLU A 198 -0.92 13.87 -25.52
C GLU A 198 -1.47 13.91 -24.11
N LYS A 199 -1.91 12.75 -23.60
CA LYS A 199 -2.43 12.64 -22.22
C LYS A 199 -1.34 12.42 -21.19
N ARG A 200 -0.11 12.13 -21.61
CA ARG A 200 1.03 11.73 -20.76
C ARG A 200 0.68 10.53 -19.87
N ILE A 201 0.00 9.54 -20.42
CA ILE A 201 -0.37 8.31 -19.71
C ILE A 201 0.59 7.21 -20.12
N LEU A 202 1.33 6.68 -19.15
CA LEU A 202 2.15 5.48 -19.29
C LEU A 202 1.33 4.28 -18.83
N THR A 203 1.20 3.28 -19.69
CA THR A 203 0.62 1.97 -19.39
C THR A 203 1.75 0.95 -19.34
N TYR A 204 1.82 0.19 -18.25
CA TYR A 204 2.88 -0.79 -18.04
C TYR A 204 2.36 -2.00 -17.26
N SER A 205 3.02 -3.15 -17.44
CA SER A 205 2.83 -4.31 -16.57
C SER A 205 3.90 -4.27 -15.48
N VAL A 206 3.54 -4.62 -14.25
CA VAL A 206 4.49 -4.69 -13.15
C VAL A 206 4.21 -5.87 -12.22
N ALA A 207 5.28 -6.53 -11.80
CA ALA A 207 5.27 -7.53 -10.75
C ALA A 207 6.48 -7.35 -9.83
N THR A 208 6.39 -7.79 -8.58
CA THR A 208 7.50 -7.71 -7.63
C THR A 208 7.72 -9.02 -6.91
N GLY A 209 8.98 -9.30 -6.55
CA GLY A 209 9.31 -10.35 -5.58
C GLY A 209 8.78 -10.04 -4.17
N THR A 210 9.08 -10.91 -3.22
CA THR A 210 8.56 -10.82 -1.85
C THR A 210 9.06 -9.56 -1.12
N GLY A 211 8.20 -8.54 -1.02
CA GLY A 211 8.44 -7.35 -0.20
C GLY A 211 7.99 -7.48 1.26
N LEU A 212 7.74 -8.71 1.73
CA LEU A 212 7.26 -8.96 3.09
C LEU A 212 8.37 -8.73 4.13
N PRO A 213 8.03 -8.31 5.35
CA PRO A 213 8.94 -8.37 6.48
C PRO A 213 9.50 -9.79 6.63
N GLN A 214 10.81 -9.92 6.88
CA GLN A 214 11.47 -11.23 7.03
C GLN A 214 10.79 -12.09 8.11
N GLU A 215 10.35 -11.47 9.20
CA GLU A 215 9.60 -12.14 10.26
C GLU A 215 8.29 -12.74 9.75
N ALA A 216 7.51 -12.00 8.95
CA ALA A 216 6.26 -12.48 8.38
C ALA A 216 6.50 -13.66 7.44
N ALA A 217 7.47 -13.54 6.53
CA ALA A 217 7.83 -14.61 5.61
C ALA A 217 8.26 -15.89 6.35
N HIS A 218 9.06 -15.74 7.42
CA HIS A 218 9.49 -16.87 8.25
C HIS A 218 8.32 -17.55 8.96
N ILE A 219 7.49 -16.78 9.69
CA ILE A 219 6.36 -17.32 10.46
C ILE A 219 5.33 -18.01 9.55
N ILE A 220 4.99 -17.40 8.40
CA ILE A 220 4.08 -18.01 7.44
C ILE A 220 4.68 -19.31 6.88
N GLY A 221 5.98 -19.34 6.60
CA GLY A 221 6.71 -20.53 6.16
C GLY A 221 6.70 -21.69 7.18
N GLU A 222 6.51 -21.41 8.48
CA GLU A 222 6.41 -22.42 9.54
C GLU A 222 5.00 -23.01 9.67
N TRP A 223 3.97 -22.38 9.11
CA TRP A 223 2.58 -22.86 9.18
C TRP A 223 2.26 -24.05 8.26
N LYS A 224 3.27 -24.68 7.67
CA LYS A 224 3.15 -25.91 6.88
C LYS A 224 2.30 -26.94 7.62
N SER A 225 1.14 -27.28 7.06
CA SER A 225 0.33 -28.44 7.43
C SER A 225 0.84 -29.69 6.74
#